data_AF-A0AAU9V6G3-F1
#
_entry.id   AF-A0AAU9V6G3-F1
#
_cell.length_a   1.000
_cell.length_b   1.000
_cell.length_c   1.000
_cell.angle_alpha   90.00
_cell.angle_beta   90.00
_cell.angle_gamma   90.00
#
_symmetry.space_group_name_H-M   'P 1'
#
loop_
_entity.id
_entity.type
_entity.pdbx_description
1 polymer ?
#
loop_
_entity_poly.entity_id
_entity_poly.type
_entity_poly.pdbx_seq_one_letter_code
_entity_poly.pdbx_strand_id
1 'polypeptide(L)'
;METESSTHFLENIRLKHENDANPTGTVNNDRAGIRVKLRALLVALLGVSMSACAFASQPVELELDDDEVNQRLNNVSFARRITKPTIRLVMGYGKLSAFVTASTSLLLLIAVMSKESRQPHQHNPTQLELLELFVTQFRSISIKEVAEIHNNRDLTLYLYITNFVHIKIIVSEYFQPKVDISSSYIKDHNNIVNNYFKSRKDWQTSNLGTYMFKTFSQDFEVPKESKSQTFTILIWKYWDWLKNRHVDNYNSTRENDPLSRCSVHNCKFTRDDNTINTADAVVIHIQKGIFPNTTKRSPKQRWIFLSDESPMHSFSMSRSPPQISDLAYIFNWSMTYRSDSDVPVPYGRTIPLQKPILNLITDEYLIKLVPYWNNKQRDILATILISNCGVSHRMDYLKALQEHITVEVYGKCSKNHKTSCPGHFRSDCNLIANYLFYLVFENSLCEDYLTEKLFNNAYSKGAIPVIMGPSVDNCKQILPPNSFLHVDHYKNPKELAEHMLRISKDEKNILYYHRWRNDFEVVNEHGYFGSKSYHFCRVCEALNYNDVKEKVYDEKALRIFFDPGLSCR
;
A
#
# COMPACT_ATOMS: atom_id res chain seq x y z
N MET A 1 -68.32 -12.72 26.07
CA MET A 1 -69.21 -12.00 26.99
C MET A 1 -68.57 -10.66 27.26
N GLU A 2 -69.28 -9.61 26.84
CA GLU A 2 -69.10 -8.17 27.09
C GLU A 2 -67.78 -7.49 26.68
N THR A 3 -67.81 -6.99 25.44
CA THR A 3 -67.08 -5.82 24.97
C THR A 3 -67.89 -4.56 25.26
N GLU A 4 -67.74 -3.96 26.44
CA GLU A 4 -68.22 -2.61 26.75
C GLU A 4 -67.15 -1.87 27.57
N SER A 5 -66.23 -1.15 26.90
CA SER A 5 -65.35 -0.19 27.59
C SER A 5 -64.65 0.81 26.67
N SER A 6 -64.43 0.48 25.39
CA SER A 6 -63.66 1.35 24.48
C SER A 6 -64.50 2.44 23.79
N THR A 7 -65.81 2.24 23.62
CA THR A 7 -66.71 3.23 23.01
C THR A 7 -67.07 4.38 23.95
N HIS A 8 -67.33 4.10 25.22
CA HIS A 8 -67.66 5.12 26.23
C HIS A 8 -66.49 6.06 26.57
N PHE A 9 -65.24 5.61 26.37
CA PHE A 9 -64.05 6.44 26.54
C PHE A 9 -63.86 7.43 25.38
N LEU A 10 -64.08 6.97 24.14
CA LEU A 10 -63.92 7.79 22.95
C LEU A 10 -65.06 8.82 22.79
N GLU A 11 -66.27 8.46 23.23
CA GLU A 11 -67.43 9.36 23.20
C GLU A 11 -67.32 10.47 24.25
N ASN A 12 -66.75 10.17 25.44
CA ASN A 12 -66.41 11.17 26.44
C ASN A 12 -65.28 12.12 26.02
N ILE A 13 -64.33 11.67 25.18
CA ILE A 13 -63.28 12.55 24.61
C ILE A 13 -63.88 13.45 23.52
N ARG A 14 -64.84 12.94 22.74
CA ARG A 14 -65.54 13.70 21.70
C ARG A 14 -66.43 14.80 22.29
N LEU A 15 -67.24 14.49 23.29
CA LEU A 15 -68.11 15.46 23.98
C LEU A 15 -67.32 16.54 24.73
N LYS A 16 -66.11 16.23 25.21
CA LYS A 16 -65.21 17.21 25.83
C LYS A 16 -64.55 18.15 24.82
N HIS A 17 -64.49 17.77 23.54
CA HIS A 17 -63.93 18.58 22.46
C HIS A 17 -64.98 19.40 21.69
N GLU A 18 -66.25 19.00 21.68
CA GLU A 18 -67.34 19.74 21.00
C GLU A 18 -67.89 20.92 21.84
N ASN A 19 -67.71 20.93 23.17
CA ASN A 19 -68.17 22.03 24.03
C ASN A 19 -67.25 23.28 24.07
N ASP A 20 -66.06 23.22 23.46
CA ASP A 20 -65.12 24.36 23.40
C ASP A 20 -65.20 25.15 22.08
N ALA A 21 -66.19 24.87 21.22
CA ALA A 21 -66.30 25.48 19.89
C ALA A 21 -67.68 26.10 19.64
N ASN A 22 -67.93 27.31 20.18
CA ASN A 22 -68.62 28.39 19.46
C ASN A 22 -68.56 29.75 20.21
N PRO A 23 -68.65 30.90 19.51
CA PRO A 23 -67.44 31.69 19.29
C PRO A 23 -67.61 33.18 19.62
N THR A 24 -66.63 33.77 20.31
CA THR A 24 -66.40 35.23 20.24
C THR A 24 -64.92 35.56 20.41
N GLY A 25 -64.25 35.86 19.30
CA GLY A 25 -63.20 36.88 19.25
C GLY A 25 -61.78 36.53 19.75
N THR A 26 -60.87 36.47 18.78
CA THR A 26 -59.46 36.96 18.82
C THR A 26 -58.27 36.02 19.18
N VAL A 27 -57.81 35.29 18.16
CA VAL A 27 -56.42 35.11 17.62
C VAL A 27 -55.24 34.59 18.49
N ASN A 28 -55.34 34.31 19.80
CA ASN A 28 -54.15 33.85 20.56
C ASN A 28 -54.08 32.37 21.01
N ASN A 29 -55.05 31.50 20.68
CA ASN A 29 -55.07 30.11 21.17
C ASN A 29 -54.53 29.03 20.21
N ASP A 30 -54.25 29.31 18.94
CA ASP A 30 -53.83 28.27 17.98
C ASP A 30 -52.39 27.77 18.17
N ARG A 31 -51.50 28.58 18.75
CA ARG A 31 -50.08 28.20 18.93
C ARG A 31 -49.84 27.15 20.01
N ALA A 32 -50.72 27.05 21.01
CA ALA A 32 -50.59 26.08 22.09
C ALA A 32 -51.09 24.69 21.67
N GLY A 33 -52.23 24.62 20.96
CA GLY A 33 -52.78 23.37 20.43
C GLY A 33 -51.87 22.69 19.39
N ILE A 34 -51.23 23.47 18.52
CA ILE A 34 -50.29 22.96 17.51
C ILE A 34 -49.03 22.39 18.18
N ARG A 35 -48.52 23.00 19.26
CA ARG A 35 -47.35 22.50 20.00
C ARG A 35 -47.62 21.16 20.71
N VAL A 36 -48.83 20.96 21.24
CA VAL A 36 -49.23 19.71 21.89
C VAL A 36 -49.39 18.60 20.85
N LYS A 37 -49.99 18.90 19.70
CA LYS A 37 -50.13 17.95 18.58
C LYS A 37 -48.77 17.54 17.98
N LEU A 38 -47.83 18.47 17.86
CA LEU A 38 -46.48 18.18 17.36
C LEU A 38 -45.66 17.32 18.34
N ARG A 39 -45.81 17.55 19.65
CA ARG A 39 -45.18 16.70 20.69
C ARG A 39 -45.77 15.29 20.70
N ALA A 40 -47.08 15.15 20.55
CA ALA A 40 -47.72 13.83 20.44
C ALA A 40 -47.25 13.07 19.19
N LEU A 41 -47.09 13.76 18.06
CA LEU A 41 -46.57 13.18 16.82
C LEU A 41 -45.11 12.72 16.94
N LEU A 42 -44.27 13.52 17.61
CA LEU A 42 -42.87 13.17 17.89
C LEU A 42 -42.74 11.95 18.81
N VAL A 43 -43.59 11.87 19.84
CA VAL A 43 -43.62 10.70 20.75
C VAL A 43 -44.11 9.45 20.03
N ALA A 44 -45.09 9.58 19.13
CA ALA A 44 -45.55 8.47 18.29
C ALA A 44 -44.47 7.98 17.32
N LEU A 45 -43.74 8.90 16.67
CA LEU A 45 -42.64 8.55 15.76
C LEU A 45 -41.46 7.91 16.49
N LEU A 46 -41.15 8.37 17.71
CA LEU A 46 -40.17 7.72 18.59
C LEU A 46 -40.62 6.30 18.98
N GLY A 47 -41.90 6.11 19.30
CA GLY A 47 -42.47 4.79 19.57
C GLY A 47 -42.33 3.83 18.39
N VAL A 48 -42.68 4.28 17.18
CA VAL A 48 -42.56 3.47 15.95
C VAL A 48 -41.10 3.15 15.62
N SER A 49 -40.17 4.09 15.81
CA SER A 49 -38.74 3.85 15.62
C SER A 49 -38.17 2.85 16.62
N MET A 50 -38.58 2.91 17.89
CA MET A 50 -38.12 1.95 18.90
C MET A 50 -38.74 0.57 18.69
N SER A 51 -40.00 0.48 18.25
CA SER A 51 -40.62 -0.78 17.86
C SER A 51 -39.98 -1.40 16.61
N ALA A 52 -39.62 -0.59 15.60
CA ALA A 52 -38.90 -1.07 14.43
C ALA A 52 -37.48 -1.59 14.78
N CYS A 53 -36.79 -0.94 15.70
CA CYS A 53 -35.53 -1.45 16.26
C CYS A 53 -35.71 -2.75 17.06
N ALA A 54 -36.83 -2.89 17.79
CA ALA A 54 -37.15 -4.12 18.52
C ALA A 54 -37.45 -5.29 17.57
N PHE A 55 -38.22 -5.07 16.50
CA PHE A 55 -38.49 -6.08 15.46
C PHE A 55 -37.23 -6.46 14.66
N ALA A 56 -36.33 -5.51 14.39
CA ALA A 56 -35.05 -5.80 13.74
C ALA A 56 -34.04 -6.56 14.63
N SER A 57 -34.35 -6.71 15.93
CA SER A 57 -33.49 -7.39 16.92
C SER A 57 -33.97 -8.79 17.33
N GLN A 58 -35.11 -9.25 16.81
CA GLN A 58 -35.58 -10.60 17.10
C GLN A 58 -34.91 -11.63 16.17
N PRO A 59 -34.29 -12.70 16.70
CA PRO A 59 -33.80 -13.79 15.88
C PRO A 59 -34.99 -14.56 15.29
N VAL A 60 -34.93 -14.86 13.99
CA VAL A 60 -35.88 -15.76 13.33
C VAL A 60 -35.46 -17.19 13.65
N GLU A 61 -36.32 -17.94 14.34
CA GLU A 61 -36.13 -19.37 14.58
C GLU A 61 -36.65 -20.14 13.35
N LEU A 62 -35.78 -20.91 12.70
CA LEU A 62 -36.14 -21.84 11.62
C LEU A 62 -36.12 -23.25 12.20
N GLU A 63 -37.28 -23.89 12.30
CA GLU A 63 -37.38 -25.35 12.46
C GLU A 63 -37.17 -25.99 11.08
N LEU A 64 -36.16 -26.87 10.97
CA LEU A 64 -35.92 -27.68 9.79
C LEU A 64 -36.63 -29.02 9.97
N ASP A 65 -37.64 -29.30 9.15
CA ASP A 65 -38.45 -30.53 9.20
C ASP A 65 -38.21 -31.36 7.92
N ASP A 66 -36.95 -31.77 7.72
CA ASP A 66 -36.54 -32.50 6.53
C ASP A 66 -35.88 -33.83 6.91
N ASP A 67 -36.52 -34.95 6.54
CA ASP A 67 -36.13 -36.32 6.89
C ASP A 67 -34.70 -36.67 6.42
N GLU A 68 -34.21 -36.00 5.36
CA GLU A 68 -32.86 -36.17 4.84
C GLU A 68 -31.77 -35.59 5.79
N VAL A 69 -32.08 -34.53 6.54
CA VAL A 69 -31.16 -33.91 7.52
C VAL A 69 -31.01 -34.80 8.76
N ASN A 70 -32.11 -35.40 9.21
CA ASN A 70 -32.12 -36.35 10.33
C ASN A 70 -31.31 -37.63 10.01
N GLN A 71 -31.34 -38.08 8.75
CA GLN A 71 -30.58 -39.25 8.32
C GLN A 71 -29.07 -39.00 8.31
N ARG A 72 -28.63 -37.79 7.94
CA ARG A 72 -27.20 -37.42 7.92
C ARG A 72 -26.62 -37.14 9.30
N LEU A 73 -27.41 -36.60 10.23
CA LEU A 73 -26.97 -36.33 11.61
C LEU A 73 -26.85 -37.60 12.47
N ASN A 74 -27.61 -38.66 12.17
CA ASN A 74 -27.54 -39.95 12.87
C ASN A 74 -26.21 -40.72 12.67
N ASN A 75 -25.41 -40.36 11.66
CA ASN A 75 -24.12 -41.01 11.37
C ASN A 75 -22.93 -40.35 12.08
N VAL A 76 -23.14 -39.30 12.87
CA VAL A 76 -22.08 -38.65 13.66
C VAL A 76 -22.14 -39.21 15.09
N SER A 77 -21.14 -40.00 15.48
CA SER A 77 -21.07 -40.68 16.78
C SER A 77 -21.09 -39.75 18.00
N PHE A 78 -20.90 -38.45 17.81
CA PHE A 78 -20.96 -37.42 18.83
C PHE A 78 -22.39 -36.92 19.17
N ALA A 79 -23.40 -37.25 18.35
CA ALA A 79 -24.75 -36.66 18.44
C ALA A 79 -25.77 -37.49 19.25
N ARG A 80 -25.36 -38.54 19.99
CA ARG A 80 -26.31 -39.40 20.74
C ARG A 80 -26.84 -38.82 22.05
N ARG A 81 -26.55 -37.57 22.40
CA ARG A 81 -27.06 -36.92 23.62
C ARG A 81 -27.36 -35.44 23.43
N ILE A 82 -28.15 -35.05 22.43
CA ILE A 82 -28.75 -33.73 22.40
C ILE A 82 -30.17 -33.86 21.86
N THR A 83 -31.16 -33.50 22.68
CA THR A 83 -32.54 -33.25 22.29
C THR A 83 -32.58 -32.24 21.13
N LYS A 84 -33.21 -32.59 20.00
CA LYS A 84 -33.51 -31.76 18.80
C LYS A 84 -32.52 -30.60 18.52
N PRO A 85 -31.60 -30.71 17.54
CA PRO A 85 -30.70 -29.61 17.21
C PRO A 85 -31.48 -28.45 16.57
N THR A 86 -31.72 -27.39 17.32
CA THR A 86 -32.20 -26.09 16.80
C THR A 86 -31.00 -25.29 16.32
N ILE A 87 -30.87 -25.08 15.01
CA ILE A 87 -29.81 -24.24 14.43
C ILE A 87 -30.27 -22.78 14.52
N ARG A 88 -29.58 -21.98 15.34
CA ARG A 88 -29.78 -20.52 15.38
C ARG A 88 -28.95 -19.83 14.28
N LEU A 89 -29.63 -19.33 13.25
CA LEU A 89 -29.04 -18.46 12.24
C LEU A 89 -29.15 -17.00 12.69
N VAL A 90 -28.02 -16.40 13.11
CA VAL A 90 -27.94 -14.96 13.40
C VAL A 90 -27.51 -14.23 12.12
N MET A 91 -28.47 -13.75 11.33
CA MET A 91 -28.19 -12.84 10.21
C MET A 91 -28.07 -11.40 10.73
N GLY A 92 -26.85 -10.84 10.69
CA GLY A 92 -26.60 -9.45 11.10
C GLY A 92 -27.05 -8.42 10.07
N TYR A 93 -28.20 -7.78 10.28
CA TYR A 93 -28.70 -6.65 9.46
C TYR A 93 -28.05 -5.30 9.82
N GLY A 94 -26.72 -5.27 9.99
CA GLY A 94 -26.00 -4.07 10.43
C GLY A 94 -26.06 -2.89 9.46
N LYS A 95 -26.21 -3.13 8.15
CA LYS A 95 -26.21 -2.06 7.13
C LYS A 95 -27.57 -1.40 6.92
N LEU A 96 -28.66 -2.16 7.06
CA LEU A 96 -30.03 -1.65 6.88
C LEU A 96 -30.47 -0.79 8.08
N SER A 97 -30.14 -1.23 9.29
CA SER A 97 -30.38 -0.47 10.53
C SER A 97 -29.62 0.86 10.55
N ALA A 98 -28.35 0.86 10.11
CA ALA A 98 -27.56 2.08 9.99
C ALA A 98 -28.12 3.06 8.94
N PHE A 99 -28.60 2.56 7.81
CA PHE A 99 -29.21 3.38 6.75
C PHE A 99 -30.53 4.02 7.20
N VAL A 100 -31.40 3.26 7.88
CA VAL A 100 -32.66 3.78 8.42
C VAL A 100 -32.39 4.82 9.51
N THR A 101 -31.44 4.56 10.41
CA THR A 101 -31.06 5.50 11.48
C THR A 101 -30.42 6.78 10.93
N ALA A 102 -29.61 6.68 9.89
CA ALA A 102 -29.04 7.85 9.20
C ALA A 102 -30.12 8.68 8.49
N SER A 103 -31.08 8.00 7.84
CA SER A 103 -32.19 8.65 7.13
C SER A 103 -33.13 9.37 8.09
N THR A 104 -33.49 8.76 9.22
CA THR A 104 -34.33 9.38 10.25
C THR A 104 -33.61 10.53 10.96
N SER A 105 -32.31 10.40 11.22
CA SER A 105 -31.48 11.48 11.80
C SER A 105 -31.34 12.67 10.86
N LEU A 106 -31.21 12.44 9.55
CA LEU A 106 -31.17 13.49 8.52
C LEU A 106 -32.51 14.22 8.42
N LEU A 107 -33.63 13.49 8.47
CA LEU A 107 -34.98 14.07 8.49
C LEU A 107 -35.22 14.91 9.76
N LEU A 108 -34.74 14.46 10.92
CA LEU A 108 -34.74 15.23 12.17
C LEU A 108 -33.89 16.49 12.08
N LEU A 109 -32.70 16.41 11.48
CA LEU A 109 -31.81 17.56 11.29
C LEU A 109 -32.45 18.60 10.36
N ILE A 110 -33.05 18.17 9.25
CA ILE A 110 -33.77 19.05 8.33
C ILE A 110 -34.97 19.72 9.04
N ALA A 111 -35.71 18.97 9.86
CA ALA A 111 -36.83 19.51 10.64
C ALA A 111 -36.37 20.53 11.71
N VAL A 112 -35.22 20.32 12.33
CA VAL A 112 -34.62 21.24 13.33
C VAL A 112 -34.03 22.47 12.65
N MET A 113 -33.31 22.31 11.54
CA MET A 113 -32.72 23.42 10.77
C MET A 113 -33.79 24.29 10.11
N SER A 114 -34.94 23.72 9.75
CA SER A 114 -36.13 24.48 9.30
C SER A 114 -36.71 25.41 10.38
N LYS A 115 -36.26 25.31 11.64
CA LYS A 115 -36.69 26.16 12.76
C LYS A 115 -35.83 27.41 12.94
N GLU A 116 -34.60 27.46 12.40
CA GLU A 116 -33.65 28.55 12.67
C GLU A 116 -33.65 29.69 11.64
N SER A 117 -34.35 29.56 10.50
CA SER A 117 -34.44 30.65 9.52
C SER A 117 -35.80 31.34 9.50
N ARG A 118 -36.11 32.22 10.46
CA ARG A 118 -37.10 33.30 10.24
C ARG A 118 -36.74 34.58 11.00
N GLN A 119 -36.02 35.48 10.33
CA GLN A 119 -36.35 36.91 10.39
C GLN A 119 -37.64 37.15 9.59
N PRO A 120 -38.45 38.16 9.95
CA PRO A 120 -39.76 38.38 9.35
C PRO A 120 -39.58 39.18 8.06
N HIS A 121 -39.98 38.64 6.91
CA HIS A 121 -40.79 39.33 5.90
C HIS A 121 -41.09 38.41 4.71
N GLN A 122 -42.31 38.57 4.19
CA GLN A 122 -42.95 37.98 3.01
C GLN A 122 -43.49 36.54 3.10
N HIS A 123 -44.82 36.48 2.92
CA HIS A 123 -45.68 35.31 2.80
C HIS A 123 -45.35 34.44 1.59
N ASN A 124 -45.46 33.12 1.75
CA ASN A 124 -45.92 32.21 0.71
C ASN A 124 -46.80 31.11 1.35
N PRO A 125 -48.02 30.85 0.87
CA PRO A 125 -49.00 29.97 1.53
C PRO A 125 -48.91 28.48 1.11
N THR A 126 -47.74 27.97 0.69
CA THR A 126 -47.63 26.65 0.04
C THR A 126 -47.19 25.48 0.92
N GLN A 127 -46.80 25.71 2.19
CA GLN A 127 -46.23 24.63 3.03
C GLN A 127 -47.23 23.94 3.99
N LEU A 128 -48.38 24.54 4.28
CA LEU A 128 -49.37 23.94 5.21
C LEU A 128 -50.35 23.00 4.48
N GLU A 129 -50.72 23.30 3.23
CA GLU A 129 -51.60 22.46 2.41
C GLU A 129 -50.93 21.14 1.99
N LEU A 130 -49.61 21.13 1.76
CA LEU A 130 -48.86 19.91 1.47
C LEU A 130 -48.79 18.94 2.66
N LEU A 131 -48.92 19.44 3.90
CA LEU A 131 -48.88 18.62 5.11
C LEU A 131 -50.25 17.97 5.41
N GLU A 132 -51.36 18.67 5.15
CA GLU A 132 -52.70 18.11 5.34
C GLU A 132 -53.08 17.07 4.27
N LEU A 133 -52.63 17.25 3.02
CA LEU A 133 -52.75 16.25 1.96
C LEU A 133 -51.97 14.95 2.27
N PHE A 134 -50.81 15.07 2.92
CA PHE A 134 -49.99 13.92 3.28
C PHE A 134 -50.58 13.12 4.46
N VAL A 135 -51.22 13.78 5.42
CA VAL A 135 -51.77 13.14 6.64
C VAL A 135 -53.12 12.45 6.38
N THR A 136 -53.90 12.92 5.41
CA THR A 136 -55.17 12.28 5.02
C THR A 136 -54.99 11.04 4.14
N GLN A 137 -53.95 10.98 3.31
CA GLN A 137 -53.65 9.79 2.48
C GLN A 137 -53.12 8.58 3.25
N PHE A 138 -52.54 8.78 4.44
CA PHE A 138 -51.91 7.69 5.21
C PHE A 138 -52.85 6.93 6.16
N ARG A 139 -54.13 7.30 6.27
CA ARG A 139 -55.08 6.67 7.21
C ARG A 139 -55.76 5.38 6.71
N SER A 140 -55.49 4.94 5.49
CA SER A 140 -56.02 3.67 4.97
C SER A 140 -55.06 3.04 3.97
N ILE A 141 -53.89 2.61 4.44
CA ILE A 141 -53.00 1.75 3.65
C ILE A 141 -53.24 0.30 4.09
N SER A 142 -54.00 -0.45 3.29
CA SER A 142 -54.00 -1.91 3.34
C SER A 142 -52.95 -2.39 2.34
N ILE A 143 -51.97 -3.16 2.82
CA ILE A 143 -50.96 -3.79 1.98
C ILE A 143 -51.40 -5.23 1.74
N LYS A 144 -51.62 -5.59 0.48
CA LYS A 144 -51.76 -6.99 0.05
C LYS A 144 -50.55 -7.37 -0.79
N GLU A 145 -49.85 -8.41 -0.35
CA GLU A 145 -48.75 -9.03 -1.10
C GLU A 145 -49.30 -10.19 -1.95
N VAL A 146 -48.97 -10.17 -3.24
CA VAL A 146 -49.22 -11.29 -4.16
C VAL A 146 -47.92 -11.57 -4.91
N ALA A 147 -47.42 -12.79 -4.81
CA ALA A 147 -46.24 -13.26 -5.52
C ALA A 147 -46.69 -14.22 -6.64
N GLU A 148 -46.27 -13.94 -7.87
CA GLU A 148 -46.50 -14.82 -9.02
C GLU A 148 -45.16 -15.22 -9.65
N ILE A 149 -45.02 -16.51 -9.95
CA ILE A 149 -43.84 -17.09 -10.60
C ILE A 149 -44.13 -17.18 -12.10
N HIS A 150 -43.31 -16.54 -12.92
CA HIS A 150 -43.39 -16.67 -14.37
C HIS A 150 -42.08 -17.21 -14.95
N ASN A 151 -42.21 -18.34 -15.67
CA ASN A 151 -41.18 -18.99 -16.48
C ASN A 151 -39.76 -19.05 -15.88
N ASN A 152 -39.66 -19.60 -14.66
CA ASN A 152 -38.43 -20.14 -14.06
C ASN A 152 -37.20 -19.20 -13.97
N ARG A 153 -37.35 -17.88 -14.15
CA ARG A 153 -36.21 -16.95 -14.13
C ARG A 153 -36.46 -15.59 -13.48
N ASP A 154 -37.70 -15.26 -13.12
CA ASP A 154 -38.01 -14.00 -12.42
C ASP A 154 -39.08 -14.23 -11.32
N LEU A 155 -38.81 -13.73 -10.11
CA LEU A 155 -39.81 -13.59 -9.05
C LEU A 155 -40.36 -12.16 -9.12
N THR A 156 -41.64 -12.01 -9.45
CA THR A 156 -42.29 -10.69 -9.46
C THR A 156 -43.20 -10.56 -8.26
N LEU A 157 -42.92 -9.58 -7.39
CA LEU A 157 -43.75 -9.24 -6.24
C LEU A 157 -44.65 -8.04 -6.59
N TYR A 158 -45.96 -8.23 -6.46
CA TYR A 158 -46.94 -7.17 -6.59
C TYR A 158 -47.36 -6.69 -5.20
N LEU A 159 -47.03 -5.44 -4.89
CA LEU A 159 -47.53 -4.73 -3.72
C LEU A 159 -48.70 -3.87 -4.16
N TYR A 160 -49.91 -4.27 -3.75
CA TYR A 160 -51.11 -3.47 -3.98
C TYR A 160 -51.28 -2.51 -2.83
N ILE A 161 -50.97 -1.23 -3.07
CA ILE A 161 -51.31 -0.11 -2.20
C ILE A 161 -52.47 0.61 -2.88
N THR A 162 -53.59 0.76 -2.18
CA THR A 162 -54.87 1.17 -2.76
C THR A 162 -54.78 2.39 -3.70
N ASN A 163 -55.27 2.15 -4.92
CA ASN A 163 -55.74 3.03 -5.99
C ASN A 163 -54.84 4.04 -6.70
N PHE A 164 -53.58 4.29 -6.35
CA PHE A 164 -52.78 5.23 -7.17
C PHE A 164 -51.31 4.87 -7.44
N VAL A 165 -50.77 3.75 -6.93
CA VAL A 165 -49.40 3.37 -7.27
C VAL A 165 -49.26 1.86 -7.41
N HIS A 166 -49.03 1.40 -8.64
CA HIS A 166 -48.51 0.06 -8.90
C HIS A 166 -46.99 0.09 -8.78
N ILE A 167 -46.44 -0.47 -7.71
CA ILE A 167 -44.99 -0.67 -7.60
C ILE A 167 -44.67 -2.06 -8.10
N LYS A 168 -44.14 -2.15 -9.33
CA LYS A 168 -43.61 -3.40 -9.89
C LYS A 168 -42.16 -3.55 -9.43
N ILE A 169 -41.91 -4.43 -8.47
CA ILE A 169 -40.54 -4.78 -8.05
C ILE A 169 -40.12 -6.00 -8.88
N ILE A 170 -39.25 -5.76 -9.87
CA ILE A 170 -38.59 -6.82 -10.62
C ILE A 170 -37.29 -7.11 -9.88
N VAL A 171 -37.23 -8.26 -9.21
CA VAL A 171 -35.97 -8.78 -8.68
C VAL A 171 -35.29 -9.50 -9.83
N SER A 172 -34.62 -8.75 -10.70
CA SER A 172 -33.70 -9.36 -11.65
C SER A 172 -32.46 -9.76 -10.88
N GLU A 173 -32.07 -11.04 -10.93
CA GLU A 173 -30.68 -11.39 -10.67
C GLU A 173 -29.81 -10.46 -11.52
N TYR A 174 -28.92 -9.71 -10.85
CA TYR A 174 -27.87 -8.98 -11.52
C TYR A 174 -26.98 -10.02 -12.22
N PHE A 175 -27.33 -10.38 -13.45
CA PHE A 175 -26.31 -10.68 -14.42
C PHE A 175 -25.56 -9.37 -14.61
N GLN A 176 -24.42 -9.25 -13.91
CA GLN A 176 -23.39 -8.37 -14.42
C GLN A 176 -23.24 -8.73 -15.90
N PRO A 177 -23.21 -7.75 -16.83
CA PRO A 177 -22.61 -8.06 -18.11
C PRO A 177 -21.29 -8.75 -17.78
N LYS A 178 -20.94 -9.83 -18.48
CA LYS A 178 -19.56 -10.32 -18.52
C LYS A 178 -18.72 -9.19 -19.13
N VAL A 179 -18.51 -8.11 -18.40
CA VAL A 179 -17.27 -7.39 -18.42
C VAL A 179 -16.32 -8.46 -17.96
N ASP A 180 -15.50 -8.94 -18.88
CA ASP A 180 -14.44 -9.84 -18.53
C ASP A 180 -13.57 -9.09 -17.52
N ILE A 181 -13.81 -9.33 -16.22
CA ILE A 181 -13.19 -8.60 -15.12
C ILE A 181 -11.66 -8.70 -15.27
N SER A 182 -11.18 -9.80 -15.85
CA SER A 182 -9.78 -9.99 -16.21
C SER A 182 -9.28 -8.93 -17.22
N SER A 183 -10.07 -8.58 -18.24
CA SER A 183 -9.69 -7.61 -19.28
C SER A 183 -9.53 -6.18 -18.74
N SER A 184 -10.36 -5.78 -17.76
CA SER A 184 -10.26 -4.46 -17.13
C SER A 184 -8.98 -4.35 -16.29
N TYR A 185 -8.66 -5.36 -15.49
CA TYR A 185 -7.44 -5.36 -14.68
C TYR A 185 -6.18 -5.47 -15.53
N ILE A 186 -6.20 -6.23 -16.62
CA ILE A 186 -5.09 -6.25 -17.58
C ILE A 186 -4.88 -4.85 -18.18
N LYS A 187 -5.96 -4.13 -18.51
CA LYS A 187 -5.85 -2.74 -18.99
C LYS A 187 -5.26 -1.81 -17.93
N ASP A 188 -5.68 -1.94 -16.67
CA ASP A 188 -5.14 -1.14 -15.55
C ASP A 188 -3.67 -1.45 -15.28
N HIS A 189 -3.29 -2.74 -15.29
CA HIS A 189 -1.90 -3.19 -15.23
C HIS A 189 -1.06 -2.53 -16.32
N ASN A 190 -1.51 -2.64 -17.58
CA ASN A 190 -0.82 -2.03 -18.72
C ASN A 190 -0.66 -0.51 -18.54
N ASN A 191 -1.70 0.19 -18.05
CA ASN A 191 -1.61 1.62 -17.78
C ASN A 191 -0.59 1.96 -16.68
N ILE A 192 -0.60 1.19 -15.58
CA ILE A 192 0.33 1.35 -14.45
C ILE A 192 1.77 1.15 -14.92
N VAL A 193 2.03 0.06 -15.65
CA VAL A 193 3.35 -0.27 -16.20
C VAL A 193 3.81 0.75 -17.25
N ASN A 194 2.92 1.18 -18.15
CA ASN A 194 3.24 2.21 -19.14
C ASN A 194 3.59 3.54 -18.47
N ASN A 195 2.85 3.94 -17.45
CA ASN A 195 3.17 5.15 -16.68
C ASN A 195 4.51 5.03 -15.95
N TYR A 196 4.84 3.84 -15.45
CA TYR A 196 6.13 3.54 -14.85
C TYR A 196 7.28 3.75 -15.86
N PHE A 197 7.20 3.26 -17.10
CA PHE A 197 8.25 3.52 -18.07
C PHE A 197 8.27 4.97 -18.57
N LYS A 198 7.08 5.56 -18.74
CA LYS A 198 6.95 6.96 -19.19
C LYS A 198 7.66 7.92 -18.23
N SER A 199 7.59 7.70 -16.92
CA SER A 199 8.28 8.56 -15.94
C SER A 199 9.80 8.46 -15.99
N ARG A 200 10.34 7.42 -16.65
CA ARG A 200 11.78 7.15 -16.78
C ARG A 200 12.33 7.40 -18.17
N LYS A 201 11.49 7.85 -19.12
CA LYS A 201 11.88 8.08 -20.52
C LYS A 201 13.10 9.00 -20.63
N ASP A 202 13.11 10.07 -19.82
CA ASP A 202 14.12 11.12 -19.87
C ASP A 202 15.24 10.94 -18.82
N TRP A 203 15.27 9.79 -18.13
CA TRP A 203 16.40 9.47 -17.25
C TRP A 203 17.71 9.45 -18.02
N GLN A 204 18.68 10.13 -17.45
CA GLN A 204 20.08 10.07 -17.87
C GLN A 204 20.64 8.74 -17.39
N THR A 205 20.94 7.85 -18.33
CA THR A 205 21.45 6.51 -18.05
C THR A 205 22.49 6.13 -19.10
N SER A 206 23.40 5.22 -18.75
CA SER A 206 24.18 4.51 -19.76
C SER A 206 23.29 3.59 -20.63
N ASN A 207 23.87 2.96 -21.65
CA ASN A 207 23.12 1.95 -22.42
C ASN A 207 22.72 0.78 -21.52
N LEU A 208 23.64 0.31 -20.67
CA LEU A 208 23.32 -0.70 -19.65
C LEU A 208 22.20 -0.21 -18.72
N GLY A 209 22.28 1.03 -18.21
CA GLY A 209 21.22 1.61 -17.38
C GLY A 209 19.86 1.70 -18.10
N THR A 210 19.87 1.98 -19.41
CA THR A 210 18.65 1.97 -20.24
C THR A 210 18.01 0.59 -20.25
N TYR A 211 18.80 -0.47 -20.39
CA TYR A 211 18.31 -1.85 -20.31
C TYR A 211 17.78 -2.19 -18.91
N MET A 212 18.41 -1.67 -17.86
CA MET A 212 18.03 -1.96 -16.48
C MET A 212 16.76 -1.26 -16.00
N PHE A 213 16.51 -0.02 -16.46
CA PHE A 213 15.51 0.86 -15.86
C PHE A 213 14.44 1.36 -16.83
N LYS A 214 14.69 1.35 -18.14
CA LYS A 214 13.84 2.03 -19.14
C LYS A 214 13.18 1.08 -20.13
N THR A 215 13.58 -0.20 -20.15
CA THR A 215 13.12 -1.17 -21.16
C THR A 215 12.19 -2.20 -20.52
N PHE A 216 11.07 -2.50 -21.17
CA PHE A 216 10.18 -3.57 -20.76
C PHE A 216 10.76 -4.92 -21.17
N SER A 217 10.63 -5.93 -20.31
CA SER A 217 11.24 -7.26 -20.53
C SER A 217 10.75 -7.97 -21.80
N GLN A 218 9.63 -7.55 -22.42
CA GLN A 218 9.12 -8.11 -23.68
C GLN A 218 9.63 -7.40 -24.94
N ASP A 219 9.98 -6.11 -24.85
CA ASP A 219 10.51 -5.34 -25.99
C ASP A 219 12.03 -5.51 -26.14
N PHE A 220 12.66 -6.17 -25.15
CA PHE A 220 14.09 -6.38 -25.12
C PHE A 220 14.46 -7.71 -25.75
N GLU A 221 14.76 -7.67 -27.05
CA GLU A 221 15.76 -8.60 -27.57
C GLU A 221 17.10 -8.19 -26.94
N VAL A 222 17.63 -9.01 -26.01
CA VAL A 222 19.05 -8.94 -25.65
C VAL A 222 19.80 -8.82 -26.97
N PRO A 223 20.67 -7.79 -27.17
CA PRO A 223 21.41 -7.66 -28.42
C PRO A 223 22.02 -9.02 -28.76
N LYS A 224 21.50 -9.68 -29.80
CA LYS A 224 21.82 -11.08 -30.13
C LYS A 224 23.31 -11.27 -30.42
N GLU A 225 24.04 -10.19 -30.64
CA GLU A 225 25.47 -10.18 -30.82
C GLU A 225 26.16 -9.57 -29.59
N SER A 226 26.36 -10.39 -28.56
CA SER A 226 27.46 -10.15 -27.63
C SER A 226 28.74 -9.97 -28.44
N LYS A 227 29.61 -9.02 -28.06
CA LYS A 227 30.87 -8.83 -28.78
C LYS A 227 31.65 -10.14 -28.78
N SER A 228 32.13 -10.58 -29.93
CA SER A 228 32.89 -11.85 -30.05
C SER A 228 34.23 -11.82 -29.31
N GLN A 229 34.72 -10.62 -28.97
CA GLN A 229 35.90 -10.41 -28.13
C GLN A 229 35.65 -10.93 -26.70
N THR A 230 36.65 -11.62 -26.15
CA THR A 230 36.71 -11.89 -24.70
C THR A 230 37.41 -10.73 -24.00
N PHE A 231 36.77 -10.16 -22.98
CA PHE A 231 37.34 -9.05 -22.21
C PHE A 231 38.10 -9.54 -20.98
N THR A 232 39.22 -8.91 -20.66
CA THR A 232 39.94 -9.09 -19.38
C THR A 232 39.66 -7.91 -18.45
N ILE A 233 39.16 -8.22 -17.25
CA ILE A 233 38.80 -7.23 -16.23
C ILE A 233 39.74 -7.42 -15.03
N LEU A 234 40.54 -6.41 -14.72
CA LEU A 234 41.35 -6.36 -13.51
C LEU A 234 40.54 -5.78 -12.36
N ILE A 235 40.43 -6.53 -11.26
CA ILE A 235 39.98 -5.99 -9.98
C ILE A 235 41.22 -5.61 -9.19
N TRP A 236 41.51 -4.31 -9.14
CA TRP A 236 42.79 -3.83 -8.65
C TRP A 236 42.88 -3.86 -7.11
N LYS A 237 43.96 -4.46 -6.57
CA LYS A 237 44.29 -4.66 -5.14
C LYS A 237 43.31 -5.47 -4.28
N TYR A 238 42.01 -5.19 -4.34
CA TYR A 238 41.03 -5.70 -3.36
C TYR A 238 40.26 -6.93 -3.84
N TRP A 239 40.86 -7.75 -4.72
CA TRP A 239 40.23 -8.94 -5.29
C TRP A 239 39.62 -9.87 -4.24
N ASP A 240 40.41 -10.35 -3.27
CA ASP A 240 39.92 -11.36 -2.33
C ASP A 240 38.75 -10.81 -1.49
N TRP A 241 38.80 -9.53 -1.11
CA TRP A 241 37.71 -8.90 -0.35
C TRP A 241 36.45 -8.74 -1.20
N LEU A 242 36.56 -8.20 -2.42
CA LEU A 242 35.43 -8.01 -3.33
C LEU A 242 34.83 -9.34 -3.79
N LYS A 243 35.67 -10.35 -4.09
CA LYS A 243 35.22 -11.70 -4.45
C LYS A 243 34.48 -12.36 -3.29
N ASN A 244 35.02 -12.28 -2.07
CA ASN A 244 34.32 -12.81 -0.90
C ASN A 244 32.95 -12.12 -0.73
N ARG A 245 32.90 -10.79 -0.82
CA ARG A 245 31.67 -10.00 -0.65
C ARG A 245 30.64 -10.23 -1.76
N HIS A 246 31.07 -10.23 -3.02
CA HIS A 246 30.20 -10.13 -4.18
C HIS A 246 30.19 -11.37 -5.07
N VAL A 247 30.81 -12.47 -4.65
CA VAL A 247 30.76 -13.79 -5.34
C VAL A 247 30.52 -14.91 -4.31
N ASP A 248 31.38 -15.01 -3.29
CA ASP A 248 31.40 -16.22 -2.43
C ASP A 248 30.30 -16.21 -1.35
N ASN A 249 29.95 -15.05 -0.79
CA ASN A 249 29.06 -14.98 0.39
C ASN A 249 27.56 -15.15 0.11
N TYR A 250 27.10 -15.15 -1.15
CA TYR A 250 25.66 -15.32 -1.46
C TYR A 250 25.31 -16.58 -2.23
N ASN A 251 26.31 -17.39 -2.61
CA ASN A 251 26.06 -18.63 -3.33
C ASN A 251 26.26 -19.85 -2.43
N SER A 252 25.16 -20.37 -1.88
CA SER A 252 25.16 -21.62 -1.11
C SER A 252 25.44 -22.86 -1.98
N THR A 253 25.34 -22.75 -3.32
CA THR A 253 25.47 -23.89 -4.25
C THR A 253 26.84 -24.00 -4.95
N ARG A 254 27.87 -23.27 -4.53
CA ARG A 254 29.26 -23.33 -5.09
C ARG A 254 29.37 -23.09 -6.60
N GLU A 255 28.35 -22.52 -7.27
CA GLU A 255 28.51 -21.95 -8.62
C GLU A 255 29.31 -20.65 -8.49
N ASN A 256 30.63 -20.77 -8.36
CA ASN A 256 31.53 -19.64 -8.12
C ASN A 256 31.75 -18.77 -9.38
N ASP A 257 31.02 -19.02 -10.47
CA ASP A 257 31.09 -18.19 -11.65
C ASP A 257 30.22 -16.93 -11.47
N PRO A 258 30.82 -15.73 -11.31
CA PRO A 258 30.07 -14.48 -11.19
C PRO A 258 29.27 -14.13 -12.45
N LEU A 259 29.51 -14.83 -13.57
CA LEU A 259 28.82 -14.59 -14.84
C LEU A 259 27.64 -15.53 -15.08
N SER A 260 27.43 -16.58 -14.28
CA SER A 260 26.47 -17.67 -14.57
C SER A 260 25.02 -17.22 -14.84
N ARG A 261 24.63 -16.04 -14.34
CA ARG A 261 23.28 -15.47 -14.49
C ARG A 261 23.27 -14.11 -15.18
N CYS A 262 24.35 -13.78 -15.87
CA CYS A 262 24.45 -12.59 -16.69
C CYS A 262 23.86 -12.81 -18.07
N SER A 263 23.55 -11.72 -18.75
CA SER A 263 23.19 -11.78 -20.17
C SER A 263 24.39 -12.08 -21.08
N VAL A 264 25.63 -11.97 -20.57
CA VAL A 264 26.88 -12.22 -21.29
C VAL A 264 27.91 -12.94 -20.42
N HIS A 265 28.74 -13.78 -21.04
CA HIS A 265 29.74 -14.62 -20.36
C HIS A 265 31.17 -14.46 -20.93
N ASN A 266 31.39 -13.50 -21.82
CA ASN A 266 32.65 -13.29 -22.54
C ASN A 266 33.68 -12.46 -21.75
N CYS A 267 33.74 -12.57 -20.42
CA CYS A 267 34.69 -11.83 -19.60
C CYS A 267 35.52 -12.76 -18.69
N LYS A 268 36.79 -12.41 -18.50
CA LYS A 268 37.72 -13.06 -17.58
C LYS A 268 38.17 -12.05 -16.54
N PHE A 269 37.99 -12.39 -15.27
CA PHE A 269 38.45 -11.55 -14.16
C PHE A 269 39.85 -11.98 -13.71
N THR A 270 40.70 -11.00 -13.39
CA THR A 270 42.05 -11.22 -12.87
C THR A 270 42.32 -10.36 -11.64
N ARG A 271 43.20 -10.88 -10.77
CA ARG A 271 43.77 -10.20 -9.60
C ARG A 271 45.22 -9.76 -9.80
N ASP A 272 45.80 -10.09 -10.96
CA ASP A 272 47.19 -9.81 -11.27
C ASP A 272 47.37 -8.34 -11.64
N ASP A 273 47.83 -7.53 -10.69
CA ASP A 273 48.08 -6.11 -10.87
C ASP A 273 49.06 -5.80 -12.03
N ASN A 274 49.88 -6.76 -12.48
CA ASN A 274 50.74 -6.59 -13.65
C ASN A 274 49.95 -6.40 -14.96
N THR A 275 48.68 -6.83 -14.99
CA THR A 275 47.78 -6.66 -16.13
C THR A 275 47.15 -5.27 -16.23
N ILE A 276 47.48 -4.35 -15.31
CA ILE A 276 46.87 -3.02 -15.25
C ILE A 276 46.99 -2.22 -16.54
N ASN A 277 48.07 -2.41 -17.33
CA ASN A 277 48.25 -1.68 -18.58
C ASN A 277 47.68 -2.41 -19.82
N THR A 278 47.26 -3.67 -19.66
CA THR A 278 46.83 -4.55 -20.77
C THR A 278 45.38 -5.04 -20.65
N ALA A 279 44.77 -4.98 -19.47
CA ALA A 279 43.36 -5.34 -19.28
C ALA A 279 42.43 -4.41 -20.08
N ASP A 280 41.24 -4.89 -20.44
CA ASP A 280 40.23 -4.06 -21.11
C ASP A 280 39.52 -3.12 -20.11
N ALA A 281 39.39 -3.55 -18.85
CA ALA A 281 38.86 -2.72 -17.77
C ALA A 281 39.66 -2.89 -16.47
N VAL A 282 39.72 -1.82 -15.68
CA VAL A 282 40.34 -1.79 -14.35
C VAL A 282 39.31 -1.24 -13.36
N VAL A 283 38.85 -2.08 -12.44
CA VAL A 283 37.91 -1.71 -11.38
C VAL A 283 38.68 -1.31 -10.13
N ILE A 284 38.43 -0.10 -9.64
CA ILE A 284 39.12 0.53 -8.53
C ILE A 284 38.10 0.84 -7.43
N HIS A 285 38.19 0.13 -6.31
CA HIS A 285 37.32 0.38 -5.15
C HIS A 285 37.83 1.59 -4.35
N ILE A 286 37.00 2.62 -4.22
CA ILE A 286 37.48 3.95 -3.82
C ILE A 286 37.52 4.19 -2.31
N GLN A 287 36.78 3.45 -1.48
CA GLN A 287 36.60 3.81 -0.06
C GLN A 287 37.89 3.91 0.74
N LYS A 288 38.93 3.17 0.34
CA LYS A 288 40.25 3.17 0.99
C LYS A 288 41.18 4.30 0.51
N GLY A 289 40.76 5.08 -0.50
CA GLY A 289 41.51 6.20 -1.05
C GLY A 289 42.84 5.80 -1.70
N ILE A 290 42.95 4.57 -2.19
CA ILE A 290 44.16 4.07 -2.85
C ILE A 290 43.87 4.00 -4.35
N PHE A 291 44.73 4.62 -5.15
CA PHE A 291 44.58 4.71 -6.61
C PHE A 291 45.86 4.26 -7.32
N PRO A 292 45.77 3.71 -8.54
CA PRO A 292 46.96 3.29 -9.27
C PRO A 292 47.80 4.49 -9.71
N ASN A 293 49.11 4.39 -9.53
CA ASN A 293 50.07 5.40 -9.98
C ASN A 293 50.71 4.94 -11.31
N THR A 294 49.97 5.05 -12.41
CA THR A 294 50.49 4.78 -13.77
C THR A 294 49.95 5.80 -14.75
N THR A 295 50.84 6.29 -15.61
CA THR A 295 50.51 7.19 -16.74
C THR A 295 50.38 6.44 -18.06
N LYS A 296 50.71 5.15 -18.08
CA LYS A 296 50.71 4.31 -19.29
C LYS A 296 49.42 3.51 -19.37
N ARG A 297 48.38 4.05 -20.01
CA ARG A 297 47.13 3.31 -20.28
C ARG A 297 46.68 3.48 -21.72
N SER A 298 46.03 2.45 -22.26
CA SER A 298 45.37 2.53 -23.56
C SER A 298 44.13 3.44 -23.48
N PRO A 299 43.87 4.32 -24.45
CA PRO A 299 42.62 5.07 -24.52
C PRO A 299 41.36 4.19 -24.63
N LYS A 300 41.54 2.94 -25.07
CA LYS A 300 40.45 1.95 -25.17
C LYS A 300 40.15 1.24 -23.85
N GLN A 301 41.08 1.28 -22.88
CA GLN A 301 40.89 0.68 -21.57
C GLN A 301 39.88 1.50 -20.73
N ARG A 302 39.05 0.81 -19.94
CA ARG A 302 38.06 1.46 -19.07
C ARG A 302 38.47 1.41 -17.61
N TRP A 303 38.81 2.56 -17.04
CA TRP A 303 39.05 2.72 -15.62
C TRP A 303 37.74 3.05 -14.92
N ILE A 304 37.37 2.23 -13.95
CA ILE A 304 36.04 2.23 -13.34
C ILE A 304 36.20 2.47 -11.84
N PHE A 305 35.60 3.54 -11.31
CA PHE A 305 35.52 3.70 -9.86
C PHE A 305 34.31 2.94 -9.32
N LEU A 306 34.54 2.10 -8.31
CA LEU A 306 33.50 1.35 -7.61
C LEU A 306 33.24 1.96 -6.23
N SER A 307 32.00 2.36 -5.97
CA SER A 307 31.50 2.77 -4.64
C SER A 307 30.11 2.23 -4.36
N ASP A 308 30.00 1.44 -3.28
CA ASP A 308 28.71 1.07 -2.68
C ASP A 308 28.15 2.14 -1.74
N GLU A 309 28.99 3.10 -1.34
CA GLU A 309 28.66 4.08 -0.29
C GLU A 309 28.24 5.42 -0.87
N SER A 310 27.41 6.12 -0.10
CA SER A 310 26.97 7.50 -0.38
C SER A 310 28.16 8.48 -0.52
N PRO A 311 27.98 9.64 -1.18
CA PRO A 311 28.96 10.72 -1.24
C PRO A 311 29.58 11.10 0.12
N MET A 312 28.78 11.08 1.19
CA MET A 312 29.21 11.34 2.58
C MET A 312 30.26 10.34 3.09
N HIS A 313 30.41 9.19 2.42
CA HIS A 313 31.20 8.06 2.86
C HIS A 313 32.12 7.50 1.76
N SER A 314 32.27 8.21 0.63
CA SER A 314 33.06 7.77 -0.54
C SER A 314 34.51 7.40 -0.21
N PHE A 315 35.11 8.01 0.82
CA PHE A 315 36.47 7.72 1.28
C PHE A 315 36.54 7.36 2.78
N SER A 316 35.44 6.84 3.33
CA SER A 316 35.29 6.57 4.78
C SER A 316 36.31 5.59 5.37
N MET A 317 36.99 4.80 4.54
CA MET A 317 38.06 3.88 4.96
C MET A 317 39.48 4.42 4.65
N SER A 318 39.60 5.63 4.11
CA SER A 318 40.88 6.25 3.81
C SER A 318 41.48 6.91 5.06
N ARG A 319 42.79 6.74 5.26
CA ARG A 319 43.53 7.49 6.28
C ARG A 319 43.82 8.93 5.86
N SER A 320 43.91 9.16 4.54
CA SER A 320 44.16 10.45 3.93
C SER A 320 43.29 10.53 2.68
N PRO A 321 42.04 10.99 2.79
CA PRO A 321 41.14 11.14 1.64
C PRO A 321 41.78 12.03 0.56
N PRO A 322 41.70 11.66 -0.73
CA PRO A 322 42.16 12.52 -1.81
C PRO A 322 41.23 13.72 -1.96
N GLN A 323 41.71 14.79 -2.61
CA GLN A 323 40.80 15.81 -3.14
C GLN A 323 40.15 15.29 -4.43
N ILE A 324 38.93 15.74 -4.74
CA ILE A 324 38.24 15.31 -5.97
C ILE A 324 39.05 15.74 -7.21
N SER A 325 39.73 16.89 -7.16
CA SER A 325 40.65 17.36 -8.19
C SER A 325 41.78 16.38 -8.49
N ASP A 326 42.27 15.65 -7.48
CA ASP A 326 43.34 14.67 -7.64
C ASP A 326 42.89 13.43 -8.43
N LEU A 327 41.57 13.24 -8.53
CA LEU A 327 40.95 12.12 -9.24
C LEU A 327 40.50 12.50 -10.66
N ALA A 328 40.56 13.79 -11.00
CA ALA A 328 40.15 14.27 -12.30
C ALA A 328 40.96 13.58 -13.40
N TYR A 329 40.27 13.20 -14.47
CA TYR A 329 40.83 12.56 -15.65
C TYR A 329 41.40 11.13 -15.46
N ILE A 330 41.20 10.53 -14.28
CA ILE A 330 41.58 9.13 -14.01
C ILE A 330 40.55 8.16 -14.56
N PHE A 331 39.26 8.42 -14.28
CA PHE A 331 38.20 7.43 -14.52
C PHE A 331 37.45 7.66 -15.83
N ASN A 332 37.06 6.56 -16.47
CA ASN A 332 36.20 6.56 -17.64
C ASN A 332 34.74 6.29 -17.27
N TRP A 333 34.52 5.36 -16.34
CA TRP A 333 33.19 4.89 -15.96
C TRP A 333 32.97 4.96 -14.45
N SER A 334 31.74 5.27 -14.06
CA SER A 334 31.24 5.17 -12.69
C SER A 334 30.56 3.82 -12.46
N MET A 335 30.79 3.21 -11.30
CA MET A 335 30.10 1.99 -10.85
C MET A 335 29.58 2.20 -9.43
N THR A 336 28.31 2.59 -9.32
CA THR A 336 27.68 2.93 -8.04
C THR A 336 26.21 2.50 -7.99
N TYR A 337 25.54 2.70 -6.86
CA TYR A 337 24.11 2.45 -6.70
C TYR A 337 23.21 3.37 -7.54
N ARG A 338 23.73 4.52 -8.02
CA ARG A 338 22.94 5.49 -8.79
C ARG A 338 22.57 4.95 -10.17
N SER A 339 21.34 5.25 -10.59
CA SER A 339 20.77 4.88 -11.89
C SER A 339 21.49 5.53 -13.08
N ASP A 340 22.09 6.71 -12.86
CA ASP A 340 22.88 7.46 -13.85
C ASP A 340 24.37 7.04 -13.94
N SER A 341 24.75 5.97 -13.22
CA SER A 341 26.09 5.41 -13.33
C SER A 341 26.34 4.79 -14.71
N ASP A 342 27.60 4.75 -15.15
CA ASP A 342 27.96 3.99 -16.36
C ASP A 342 27.69 2.49 -16.16
N VAL A 343 27.98 1.99 -14.97
CA VAL A 343 27.75 0.61 -14.52
C VAL A 343 26.86 0.62 -13.26
N PRO A 344 25.52 0.71 -13.39
CA PRO A 344 24.64 0.76 -12.24
C PRO A 344 24.63 -0.56 -11.45
N VAL A 345 24.83 -0.46 -10.14
CA VAL A 345 24.77 -1.57 -9.16
C VAL A 345 23.90 -1.18 -7.96
N PRO A 346 22.60 -0.92 -8.16
CA PRO A 346 21.70 -0.55 -7.08
C PRO A 346 21.52 -1.69 -6.07
N TYR A 347 21.11 -1.36 -4.85
CA TYR A 347 20.86 -2.37 -3.82
C TYR A 347 19.72 -3.33 -4.19
N GLY A 348 18.73 -2.79 -4.89
CA GLY A 348 17.62 -3.53 -5.47
C GLY A 348 16.93 -2.71 -6.56
N ARG A 349 15.98 -3.34 -7.25
CA ARG A 349 15.25 -2.72 -8.37
C ARG A 349 13.78 -3.10 -8.37
N THR A 350 12.97 -2.21 -8.90
CA THR A 350 11.58 -2.49 -9.25
C THR A 350 11.54 -3.01 -10.68
N ILE A 351 10.93 -4.18 -10.90
CA ILE A 351 10.79 -4.82 -12.21
C ILE A 351 9.29 -4.95 -12.51
N PRO A 352 8.77 -4.30 -13.56
CA PRO A 352 7.40 -4.50 -13.99
C PRO A 352 7.17 -5.92 -14.48
N LEU A 353 6.08 -6.53 -14.04
CA LEU A 353 5.68 -7.85 -14.50
C LEU A 353 5.10 -7.77 -15.90
N GLN A 354 5.20 -8.87 -16.65
CA GLN A 354 4.65 -8.99 -18.00
C GLN A 354 3.12 -9.04 -18.02
N LYS A 355 2.54 -9.51 -16.93
CA LYS A 355 1.10 -9.63 -16.70
C LYS A 355 0.87 -9.53 -15.19
N PRO A 356 -0.32 -9.10 -14.76
CA PRO A 356 -0.63 -9.10 -13.34
C PRO A 356 -0.59 -10.54 -12.78
N ILE A 357 -0.19 -10.70 -11.52
CA ILE A 357 -0.17 -12.01 -10.84
C ILE A 357 -1.61 -12.54 -10.68
N LEU A 358 -2.52 -11.65 -10.30
CA LEU A 358 -3.92 -11.94 -10.04
C LEU A 358 -4.79 -11.39 -11.17
N ASN A 359 -5.72 -12.22 -11.65
CA ASN A 359 -6.74 -11.83 -12.62
C ASN A 359 -7.90 -11.04 -11.98
N LEU A 360 -8.04 -11.14 -10.65
CA LEU A 360 -9.04 -10.44 -9.84
C LEU A 360 -8.37 -10.00 -8.55
N ILE A 361 -8.47 -8.72 -8.21
CA ILE A 361 -7.93 -8.17 -6.97
C ILE A 361 -9.00 -8.23 -5.89
N THR A 362 -8.84 -9.15 -4.94
CA THR A 362 -9.57 -9.18 -3.67
C THR A 362 -8.59 -9.05 -2.51
N ASP A 363 -9.08 -8.61 -1.35
CA ASP A 363 -8.25 -8.51 -0.15
C ASP A 363 -7.62 -9.87 0.20
N GLU A 364 -8.38 -10.97 0.09
CA GLU A 364 -7.91 -12.33 0.33
C GLU A 364 -6.73 -12.74 -0.57
N TYR A 365 -6.77 -12.37 -1.85
CA TYR A 365 -5.69 -12.70 -2.79
C TYR A 365 -4.48 -11.78 -2.64
N LEU A 366 -4.69 -10.49 -2.35
CA LEU A 366 -3.59 -9.58 -2.06
C LEU A 366 -2.80 -10.00 -0.81
N ILE A 367 -3.50 -10.48 0.23
CA ILE A 367 -2.86 -11.01 1.44
C ILE A 367 -1.83 -12.10 1.09
N LYS A 368 -2.15 -13.00 0.14
CA LYS A 368 -1.26 -14.08 -0.29
C LYS A 368 0.00 -13.57 -0.99
N LEU A 369 -0.02 -12.35 -1.53
CA LEU A 369 1.16 -11.71 -2.13
C LEU A 369 2.06 -11.01 -1.10
N VAL A 370 1.59 -10.77 0.13
CA VAL A 370 2.37 -10.07 1.16
C VAL A 370 3.19 -11.07 1.97
N PRO A 371 4.54 -11.01 1.92
CA PRO A 371 5.37 -11.90 2.71
C PRO A 371 5.10 -11.75 4.21
N TYR A 372 5.08 -12.88 4.92
CA TYR A 372 4.92 -12.94 6.38
C TYR A 372 3.63 -12.29 6.92
N TRP A 373 2.57 -12.16 6.11
CA TRP A 373 1.32 -11.52 6.53
C TRP A 373 0.78 -12.02 7.87
N ASN A 374 0.72 -13.34 8.06
CA ASN A 374 0.19 -13.98 9.27
C ASN A 374 1.09 -13.78 10.50
N ASN A 375 2.35 -13.38 10.32
CA ASN A 375 3.30 -13.12 11.39
C ASN A 375 3.28 -11.65 11.82
N LYS A 376 2.56 -10.79 11.10
CA LYS A 376 2.54 -9.34 11.35
C LYS A 376 1.83 -9.03 12.68
N GLN A 377 2.59 -8.49 13.62
CA GLN A 377 2.12 -7.93 14.87
C GLN A 377 1.18 -6.74 14.62
N ARG A 378 0.34 -6.46 15.62
CA ARG A 378 -0.67 -5.38 15.58
C ARG A 378 -0.55 -4.42 16.76
N ASP A 379 0.18 -4.82 17.79
CA ASP A 379 0.49 -4.07 19.00
C ASP A 379 1.74 -3.20 18.85
N ILE A 380 2.84 -3.77 18.31
CA ILE A 380 4.04 -3.03 17.94
C ILE A 380 4.10 -2.90 16.43
N LEU A 381 3.90 -1.67 15.95
CA LEU A 381 3.66 -1.42 14.53
C LEU A 381 4.94 -1.34 13.71
N ALA A 382 6.02 -0.83 14.30
CA ALA A 382 7.21 -0.44 13.56
C ALA A 382 8.51 -0.97 14.18
N THR A 383 9.48 -1.26 13.33
CA THR A 383 10.84 -1.61 13.75
C THR A 383 11.91 -0.92 12.90
N ILE A 384 13.12 -0.88 13.44
CA ILE A 384 14.33 -0.48 12.75
C ILE A 384 15.51 -1.35 13.21
N LEU A 385 16.34 -1.80 12.27
CA LEU A 385 17.62 -2.44 12.57
C LEU A 385 18.72 -1.44 12.20
N ILE A 386 19.48 -0.93 13.18
CA ILE A 386 20.57 0.07 12.99
C ILE A 386 21.75 -0.19 13.93
N SER A 387 22.97 0.05 13.42
CA SER A 387 24.21 -0.07 14.21
C SER A 387 25.15 1.13 14.13
N ASN A 388 24.87 2.10 13.26
CA ASN A 388 25.60 3.37 13.21
C ASN A 388 24.80 4.43 13.99
N CYS A 389 25.16 4.68 15.25
CA CYS A 389 24.36 5.56 16.11
C CYS A 389 24.78 7.04 16.02
N GLY A 390 25.84 7.35 15.26
CA GLY A 390 26.39 8.71 15.12
C GLY A 390 25.66 9.58 14.10
N VAL A 391 24.51 9.16 13.59
CA VAL A 391 23.72 9.89 12.58
C VAL A 391 22.62 10.67 13.30
N SER A 392 22.86 11.94 13.61
CA SER A 392 21.98 12.77 14.46
C SER A 392 20.55 12.87 13.92
N HIS A 393 20.37 13.30 12.67
CA HIS A 393 19.04 13.47 12.07
C HIS A 393 18.17 12.21 12.17
N ARG A 394 18.76 11.02 12.00
CA ARG A 394 18.09 9.74 12.16
C ARG A 394 17.67 9.48 13.60
N MET A 395 18.60 9.67 14.54
CA MET A 395 18.36 9.37 15.95
C MET A 395 17.37 10.35 16.58
N ASP A 396 17.44 11.62 16.20
CA ASP A 396 16.54 12.68 16.67
C ASP A 396 15.11 12.42 16.17
N TYR A 397 14.95 12.12 14.88
CA TYR A 397 13.64 11.80 14.33
C TYR A 397 13.07 10.50 14.89
N LEU A 398 13.91 9.46 15.06
CA LEU A 398 13.50 8.20 15.69
C LEU A 398 13.00 8.44 17.13
N LYS A 399 13.73 9.24 17.92
CA LYS A 399 13.35 9.59 19.29
C LYS A 399 12.01 10.33 19.31
N ALA A 400 11.84 11.34 18.46
CA ALA A 400 10.59 12.09 18.37
C ALA A 400 9.41 11.23 17.89
N LEU A 401 9.64 10.29 16.96
CA LEU A 401 8.60 9.34 16.54
C LEU A 401 8.20 8.37 17.67
N GLN A 402 9.17 7.94 18.48
CA GLN A 402 8.96 7.07 19.64
C GLN A 402 8.12 7.71 20.76
N GLU A 403 7.94 9.03 20.76
CA GLU A 403 7.02 9.73 21.69
C GLU A 403 5.54 9.51 21.31
N HIS A 404 5.27 9.00 20.10
CA HIS A 404 3.90 8.89 19.56
C HIS A 404 3.50 7.46 19.21
N ILE A 405 4.46 6.59 18.88
CA ILE A 405 4.24 5.17 18.62
C ILE A 405 5.37 4.32 19.17
N THR A 406 5.08 3.07 19.53
CA THR A 406 6.12 2.10 19.90
C THR A 406 6.91 1.68 18.67
N VAL A 407 8.22 1.93 18.70
CA VAL A 407 9.18 1.45 17.69
C VAL A 407 10.23 0.57 18.35
N GLU A 408 10.32 -0.68 17.90
CA GLU A 408 11.39 -1.57 18.37
C GLU A 408 12.68 -1.40 17.59
N VAL A 409 13.78 -1.18 18.32
CA VAL A 409 15.11 -0.99 17.75
C VAL A 409 15.92 -2.27 17.95
N TYR A 410 16.48 -2.77 16.85
CA TYR A 410 17.45 -3.86 16.84
C TYR A 410 18.85 -3.38 16.42
N GLY A 411 19.88 -4.16 16.77
CA GLY A 411 21.27 -3.85 16.47
C GLY A 411 21.95 -3.01 17.56
N LYS A 412 23.15 -2.48 17.26
CA LYS A 412 24.00 -1.82 18.26
C LYS A 412 23.38 -0.57 18.87
N CYS A 413 22.46 0.10 18.15
CA CYS A 413 21.80 1.32 18.66
C CYS A 413 20.57 1.06 19.55
N SER A 414 20.22 -0.21 19.79
CA SER A 414 19.17 -0.55 20.75
C SER A 414 19.66 -0.40 22.19
N LYS A 415 18.78 0.03 23.11
CA LYS A 415 19.13 0.29 24.53
C LYS A 415 19.77 -0.91 25.24
N ASN A 416 19.38 -2.13 24.88
CA ASN A 416 19.88 -3.37 25.48
C ASN A 416 20.79 -4.16 24.53
N HIS A 417 21.28 -3.53 23.45
CA HIS A 417 22.01 -4.20 22.37
C HIS A 417 21.36 -5.50 21.93
N LYS A 418 20.03 -5.51 21.69
CA LYS A 418 19.27 -6.69 21.27
C LYS A 418 20.01 -7.41 20.12
N THR A 419 20.75 -8.46 20.47
CA THR A 419 21.62 -9.25 19.57
C THR A 419 20.86 -10.36 18.85
N SER A 420 19.54 -10.45 19.08
CA SER A 420 18.65 -11.42 18.43
C SER A 420 18.67 -11.32 16.89
N CYS A 421 19.16 -10.20 16.35
CA CYS A 421 19.58 -10.09 14.96
C CYS A 421 21.10 -10.25 14.85
N PRO A 422 21.63 -11.30 14.19
CA PRO A 422 23.06 -11.48 13.93
C PRO A 422 23.61 -10.45 12.92
N GLY A 423 23.68 -9.19 13.35
CA GLY A 423 24.34 -8.10 12.62
C GLY A 423 23.63 -7.60 11.36
N HIS A 424 24.29 -6.65 10.70
CA HIS A 424 23.76 -5.81 9.61
C HIS A 424 24.11 -6.30 8.19
N PHE A 425 25.00 -7.28 8.06
CA PHE A 425 25.67 -7.55 6.78
C PHE A 425 25.73 -9.02 6.38
N ARG A 426 25.79 -9.95 7.35
CA ARG A 426 26.15 -11.36 7.08
C ARG A 426 25.06 -12.37 7.36
N SER A 427 24.11 -12.03 8.22
CA SER A 427 23.07 -12.98 8.62
C SER A 427 21.76 -12.23 8.70
N ASP A 428 20.76 -12.77 8.02
CA ASP A 428 19.45 -12.15 7.96
C ASP A 428 18.78 -12.15 9.34
N CYS A 429 17.92 -11.16 9.59
CA CYS A 429 17.13 -11.11 10.82
C CYS A 429 15.65 -11.32 10.54
N ASN A 430 15.15 -12.52 10.87
CA ASN A 430 13.75 -12.88 10.64
C ASN A 430 12.77 -12.12 11.54
N LEU A 431 13.21 -11.65 12.72
CA LEU A 431 12.34 -10.96 13.68
C LEU A 431 11.70 -9.69 13.09
N ILE A 432 12.44 -8.97 12.25
CA ILE A 432 11.93 -7.72 11.65
C ILE A 432 10.80 -7.97 10.64
N ALA A 433 10.59 -9.23 10.21
CA ALA A 433 9.46 -9.59 9.36
C ALA A 433 8.12 -9.57 10.12
N ASN A 434 8.12 -9.45 11.44
CA ASN A 434 6.89 -9.42 12.23
C ASN A 434 6.22 -8.03 12.26
N TYR A 435 6.81 -6.98 11.68
CA TYR A 435 6.27 -5.62 11.80
C TYR A 435 5.55 -5.17 10.54
N LEU A 436 4.50 -4.37 10.72
CA LEU A 436 3.76 -3.74 9.64
C LEU A 436 4.59 -2.67 8.94
N PHE A 437 5.36 -1.91 9.70
CA PHE A 437 6.23 -0.86 9.19
C PHE A 437 7.69 -1.15 9.47
N TYR A 438 8.55 -0.83 8.51
CA TYR A 438 9.99 -0.85 8.70
C TYR A 438 10.54 0.55 8.42
N LEU A 439 11.28 1.12 9.37
CA LEU A 439 11.87 2.45 9.21
C LEU A 439 13.15 2.33 8.37
N VAL A 440 13.08 2.79 7.14
CA VAL A 440 14.20 2.87 6.20
C VAL A 440 14.88 4.23 6.41
N PHE A 441 15.58 4.35 7.54
CA PHE A 441 16.31 5.57 7.86
C PHE A 441 17.78 5.38 7.47
N GLU A 442 18.12 5.91 6.30
CA GLU A 442 19.47 5.83 5.76
C GLU A 442 20.46 6.67 6.57
N ASN A 443 21.74 6.35 6.45
CA ASN A 443 22.79 7.14 7.09
C ASN A 443 23.11 8.44 6.35
N SER A 444 22.69 8.54 5.09
CA SER A 444 22.90 9.70 4.23
C SER A 444 21.65 9.94 3.38
N LEU A 445 21.22 11.19 3.26
CA LEU A 445 20.04 11.56 2.49
C LEU A 445 20.44 11.95 1.06
N CYS A 446 20.99 11.00 0.31
CA CYS A 446 21.55 11.24 -1.02
C CYS A 446 20.65 10.71 -2.13
N GLU A 447 20.74 11.30 -3.32
CA GLU A 447 20.04 10.87 -4.52
C GLU A 447 20.32 9.39 -4.83
N ASP A 448 19.27 8.63 -5.14
CA ASP A 448 19.24 7.18 -5.40
C ASP A 448 19.69 6.26 -4.25
N TYR A 449 20.15 6.82 -3.12
CA TYR A 449 20.73 6.04 -2.03
C TYR A 449 19.67 5.36 -1.16
N LEU A 450 19.19 4.22 -1.65
CA LEU A 450 18.31 3.28 -0.95
C LEU A 450 19.00 1.94 -0.85
N THR A 451 19.09 1.38 0.34
CA THR A 451 19.99 0.26 0.64
C THR A 451 19.24 -1.04 0.94
N GLU A 452 19.93 -2.02 1.53
CA GLU A 452 19.34 -3.27 2.02
C GLU A 452 18.18 -3.04 3.00
N LYS A 453 18.16 -1.88 3.69
CA LYS A 453 17.06 -1.50 4.59
C LYS A 453 15.72 -1.47 3.87
N LEU A 454 15.70 -0.96 2.64
CA LEU A 454 14.47 -0.91 1.85
C LEU A 454 14.18 -2.26 1.20
N PHE A 455 15.12 -2.75 0.40
CA PHE A 455 14.86 -3.86 -0.50
C PHE A 455 14.77 -5.20 0.22
N ASN A 456 15.63 -5.43 1.22
CA ASN A 456 15.62 -6.66 2.02
C ASN A 456 14.79 -6.49 3.29
N ASN A 457 15.07 -5.48 4.12
CA ASN A 457 14.45 -5.44 5.44
C ASN A 457 12.97 -5.03 5.41
N ALA A 458 12.55 -4.23 4.43
CA ALA A 458 11.16 -3.82 4.27
C ALA A 458 10.41 -4.65 3.22
N TYR A 459 10.77 -4.53 1.94
CA TYR A 459 9.97 -5.12 0.86
C TYR A 459 9.97 -6.65 0.85
N SER A 460 11.13 -7.31 0.95
CA SER A 460 11.17 -8.80 0.93
C SER A 460 10.49 -9.41 2.16
N LYS A 461 10.38 -8.64 3.24
CA LYS A 461 9.73 -9.04 4.49
C LYS A 461 8.29 -8.56 4.63
N GLY A 462 7.71 -7.96 3.60
CA GLY A 462 6.30 -7.57 3.60
C GLY A 462 5.94 -6.43 4.55
N ALA A 463 6.90 -5.58 4.92
CA ALA A 463 6.61 -4.35 5.66
C ALA A 463 6.32 -3.19 4.69
N ILE A 464 5.56 -2.21 5.14
CA ILE A 464 5.42 -0.89 4.50
C ILE A 464 6.66 -0.07 4.90
N PRO A 465 7.52 0.33 3.94
CA PRO A 465 8.67 1.16 4.25
C PRO A 465 8.27 2.56 4.68
N VAL A 466 8.94 3.08 5.72
CA VAL A 466 8.88 4.49 6.12
C VAL A 466 10.26 5.10 5.86
N ILE A 467 10.36 5.87 4.78
CA ILE A 467 11.64 6.29 4.20
C ILE A 467 12.07 7.65 4.74
N MET A 468 13.30 7.70 5.23
CA MET A 468 14.11 8.90 5.42
C MET A 468 15.42 8.66 4.66
N GLY A 469 15.53 9.24 3.48
CA GLY A 469 16.64 9.01 2.56
C GLY A 469 16.61 10.03 1.41
N PRO A 470 16.70 9.58 0.14
CA PRO A 470 16.58 10.45 -1.02
C PRO A 470 15.29 11.27 -1.02
N SER A 471 15.16 12.23 -1.94
CA SER A 471 13.92 13.01 -2.06
C SER A 471 12.71 12.13 -2.39
N VAL A 472 11.51 12.64 -2.09
CA VAL A 472 10.23 11.99 -2.45
C VAL A 472 10.17 11.66 -3.93
N ASP A 473 10.54 12.61 -4.79
CA ASP A 473 10.45 12.44 -6.24
C ASP A 473 11.46 11.42 -6.75
N ASN A 474 12.63 11.37 -6.14
CA ASN A 474 13.62 10.32 -6.40
C ASN A 474 13.10 8.93 -5.97
N CYS A 475 12.45 8.83 -4.81
CA CYS A 475 11.82 7.58 -4.38
C CYS A 475 10.70 7.13 -5.34
N LYS A 476 9.80 8.02 -5.76
CA LYS A 476 8.74 7.71 -6.75
C LYS A 476 9.32 7.22 -8.08
N GLN A 477 10.50 7.72 -8.42
CA GLN A 477 11.27 7.38 -9.59
C GLN A 477 11.91 5.98 -9.49
N ILE A 478 12.22 5.43 -8.33
CA ILE A 478 12.92 4.13 -8.23
C ILE A 478 11.97 3.01 -7.78
N LEU A 479 10.97 3.36 -6.98
CA LEU A 479 10.17 2.40 -6.22
C LEU A 479 8.85 2.05 -6.93
N PRO A 480 8.19 0.95 -6.52
CA PRO A 480 6.84 0.67 -6.99
C PRO A 480 5.88 1.82 -6.62
N PRO A 481 4.83 2.05 -7.41
CA PRO A 481 3.86 3.10 -7.10
C PRO A 481 3.12 2.81 -5.79
N ASN A 482 2.88 3.86 -4.99
CA ASN A 482 2.10 3.81 -3.74
C ASN A 482 2.60 2.75 -2.73
N SER A 483 3.89 2.47 -2.69
CA SER A 483 4.45 1.37 -1.90
C SER A 483 5.13 1.77 -0.59
N PHE A 484 5.23 3.08 -0.30
CA PHE A 484 6.00 3.60 0.84
C PHE A 484 5.36 4.84 1.48
N LEU A 485 5.74 5.10 2.74
CA LEU A 485 5.58 6.39 3.40
C LEU A 485 6.92 7.13 3.36
N HIS A 486 6.89 8.46 3.24
CA HIS A 486 8.10 9.28 3.26
C HIS A 486 8.00 10.33 4.36
N VAL A 487 9.06 10.51 5.16
CA VAL A 487 9.03 11.44 6.30
C VAL A 487 8.74 12.88 5.87
N ASP A 488 9.25 13.31 4.71
CA ASP A 488 9.04 14.67 4.18
C ASP A 488 7.58 14.96 3.76
N HIS A 489 6.69 13.95 3.71
CA HIS A 489 5.26 14.21 3.47
C HIS A 489 4.54 14.78 4.70
N TYR A 490 5.19 14.79 5.86
CA TYR A 490 4.59 15.15 7.13
C TYR A 490 5.28 16.36 7.71
N LYS A 491 4.51 17.22 8.37
CA LYS A 491 5.04 18.41 9.03
C LYS A 491 5.96 18.05 10.20
N ASN A 492 5.72 16.92 10.85
CA ASN A 492 6.48 16.46 12.01
C ASN A 492 6.26 14.95 12.26
N PRO A 493 7.07 14.32 13.13
CA PRO A 493 6.94 12.89 13.47
C PRO A 493 5.58 12.49 14.06
N LYS A 494 4.87 13.40 14.74
CA LYS A 494 3.53 13.13 15.29
C LYS A 494 2.51 12.84 14.20
N GLU A 495 2.50 13.66 13.16
CA GLU A 495 1.58 13.48 12.03
C GLU A 495 1.85 12.16 11.28
N LEU A 496 3.13 11.81 11.11
CA LEU A 496 3.52 10.51 10.57
C LEU A 496 3.00 9.36 11.45
N ALA A 497 3.22 9.44 12.77
CA ALA A 497 2.73 8.44 13.74
C ALA A 497 1.20 8.28 13.67
N GLU A 498 0.45 9.38 13.63
CA GLU A 498 -1.00 9.36 13.49
C GLU A 498 -1.46 8.69 12.19
N HIS A 499 -0.74 8.92 11.08
CA HIS A 499 -1.03 8.23 9.83
C HIS A 499 -0.70 6.74 9.89
N MET A 500 0.45 6.35 10.46
CA MET A 500 0.81 4.94 10.65
C MET A 500 -0.24 4.20 11.50
N LEU A 501 -0.72 4.82 12.58
CA LEU A 501 -1.81 4.30 13.42
C LEU A 501 -3.14 4.19 12.66
N ARG A 502 -3.42 5.11 11.74
CA ARG A 502 -4.64 5.06 10.91
C ARG A 502 -4.58 3.90 9.91
N ILE A 503 -3.42 3.70 9.29
CA ILE A 503 -3.18 2.60 8.36
C ILE A 503 -3.32 1.26 9.09
N SER A 504 -2.74 1.11 10.28
CA SER A 504 -2.73 -0.16 11.02
C SER A 504 -4.10 -0.62 11.54
N LYS A 505 -5.12 0.24 11.53
CA LYS A 505 -6.47 -0.07 12.03
C LYS A 505 -7.33 -0.89 11.07
N ASP A 506 -7.01 -0.90 9.79
CA ASP A 506 -7.80 -1.57 8.76
C ASP A 506 -6.88 -2.29 7.77
N GLU A 507 -7.12 -3.58 7.56
CA GLU A 507 -6.36 -4.39 6.61
C GLU A 507 -6.42 -3.82 5.19
N LYS A 508 -7.53 -3.19 4.80
CA LYS A 508 -7.65 -2.54 3.49
C LYS A 508 -6.65 -1.40 3.31
N ASN A 509 -6.41 -0.62 4.37
CA ASN A 509 -5.43 0.45 4.34
C ASN A 509 -4.01 -0.11 4.25
N ILE A 510 -3.72 -1.23 4.91
CA ILE A 510 -2.42 -1.90 4.82
C ILE A 510 -2.24 -2.46 3.39
N LEU A 511 -3.23 -3.20 2.89
CA LEU A 511 -3.20 -3.83 1.56
C LEU A 511 -3.08 -2.82 0.42
N TYR A 512 -3.60 -1.60 0.59
CA TYR A 512 -3.39 -0.51 -0.35
C TYR A 512 -1.90 -0.31 -0.68
N TYR A 513 -1.02 -0.32 0.33
CA TYR A 513 0.44 -0.18 0.17
C TYR A 513 1.14 -1.45 -0.37
N HIS A 514 0.39 -2.52 -0.61
CA HIS A 514 0.89 -3.77 -1.17
C HIS A 514 0.27 -4.12 -2.53
N ARG A 515 -0.68 -3.32 -3.05
CA ARG A 515 -1.30 -3.56 -4.37
C ARG A 515 -0.29 -3.67 -5.50
N TRP A 516 0.78 -2.88 -5.45
CA TRP A 516 1.85 -2.89 -6.45
C TRP A 516 2.45 -4.28 -6.68
N ARG A 517 2.39 -5.19 -5.70
CA ARG A 517 2.93 -6.57 -5.82
C ARG A 517 2.24 -7.38 -6.89
N ASN A 518 1.04 -6.98 -7.30
CA ASN A 518 0.34 -7.60 -8.41
C ASN A 518 0.97 -7.29 -9.77
N ASP A 519 1.64 -6.13 -9.88
CA ASP A 519 2.09 -5.56 -11.15
C ASP A 519 3.62 -5.44 -11.24
N PHE A 520 4.31 -5.47 -10.11
CA PHE A 520 5.76 -5.31 -10.01
C PHE A 520 6.38 -6.33 -9.05
N GLU A 521 7.59 -6.74 -9.38
CA GLU A 521 8.51 -7.43 -8.48
C GLU A 521 9.55 -6.43 -7.97
N VAL A 522 10.02 -6.62 -6.73
CA VAL A 522 11.19 -5.91 -6.20
C VAL A 522 12.30 -6.92 -5.94
N VAL A 523 13.41 -6.78 -6.64
CA VAL A 523 14.57 -7.68 -6.57
C VAL A 523 15.69 -7.11 -5.70
N ASN A 524 16.45 -7.99 -5.04
CA ASN A 524 17.66 -7.68 -4.28
C ASN A 524 18.89 -8.15 -5.06
N GLU A 525 19.83 -7.25 -5.35
CA GLU A 525 20.87 -7.46 -6.40
C GLU A 525 22.31 -7.09 -5.98
N HIS A 526 22.54 -6.89 -4.68
CA HIS A 526 23.77 -6.29 -4.18
C HIS A 526 24.69 -7.20 -3.37
N GLY A 527 24.19 -8.33 -2.84
CA GLY A 527 24.99 -9.27 -2.05
C GLY A 527 24.71 -9.27 -0.55
N TYR A 528 23.95 -8.30 -0.04
CA TYR A 528 23.60 -8.21 1.38
C TYR A 528 22.69 -9.37 1.79
N PHE A 529 22.93 -9.93 2.98
CA PHE A 529 22.13 -11.02 3.56
C PHE A 529 22.03 -12.27 2.67
N GLY A 530 23.03 -12.51 1.82
CA GLY A 530 23.00 -13.64 0.88
C GLY A 530 22.08 -13.41 -0.33
N SER A 531 21.62 -12.18 -0.55
CA SER A 531 20.99 -11.80 -1.83
C SER A 531 21.98 -11.92 -2.97
N LYS A 532 21.47 -12.07 -4.20
CA LYS A 532 22.31 -12.12 -5.40
C LYS A 532 23.13 -10.84 -5.50
N SER A 533 24.38 -10.92 -5.94
CA SER A 533 25.20 -9.77 -6.28
C SER A 533 25.48 -9.74 -7.78
N TYR A 534 25.26 -8.59 -8.42
CA TYR A 534 25.52 -8.41 -9.85
C TYR A 534 26.75 -7.54 -10.14
N HIS A 535 27.58 -7.20 -9.15
CA HIS A 535 28.71 -6.29 -9.34
C HIS A 535 29.63 -6.71 -10.50
N PHE A 536 30.13 -7.94 -10.47
CA PHE A 536 31.04 -8.45 -11.49
C PHE A 536 30.32 -8.59 -12.84
N CYS A 537 29.10 -9.11 -12.78
CA CYS A 537 28.20 -9.25 -13.92
C CYS A 537 28.03 -7.93 -14.70
N ARG A 538 27.69 -6.85 -13.99
CA ARG A 538 27.38 -5.54 -14.57
C ARG A 538 28.58 -4.91 -15.27
N VAL A 539 29.80 -5.16 -14.80
CA VAL A 539 31.01 -4.71 -15.51
C VAL A 539 31.13 -5.41 -16.86
N CYS A 540 30.88 -6.72 -16.92
CA CYS A 540 30.91 -7.47 -18.17
C CYS A 540 29.80 -7.04 -19.13
N GLU A 541 28.58 -6.86 -18.62
CA GLU A 541 27.46 -6.32 -19.39
C GLU A 541 27.77 -4.92 -19.93
N ALA A 542 28.35 -4.04 -19.11
CA ALA A 542 28.74 -2.70 -19.53
C ALA A 542 29.75 -2.71 -20.67
N LEU A 543 30.76 -3.59 -20.64
CA LEU A 543 31.73 -3.72 -21.74
C LEU A 543 31.09 -4.16 -23.06
N ASN A 544 30.01 -4.94 -22.99
CA ASN A 544 29.26 -5.36 -24.17
C ASN A 544 28.28 -4.29 -24.65
N TYR A 545 27.61 -3.59 -23.74
CA TYR A 545 26.45 -2.76 -24.04
C TYR A 545 26.70 -1.25 -24.10
N ASN A 546 27.64 -0.73 -23.30
CA ASN A 546 27.94 0.70 -23.29
C ASN A 546 28.74 1.13 -24.52
N ASP A 547 28.65 2.42 -24.83
CA ASP A 547 29.36 3.04 -25.95
C ASP A 547 30.89 2.86 -25.78
N VAL A 548 31.54 2.56 -26.90
CA VAL A 548 33.00 2.46 -27.02
C VAL A 548 33.68 3.82 -27.13
N LYS A 549 32.92 4.91 -27.30
CA LYS A 549 33.44 6.28 -27.27
C LYS A 549 34.22 6.54 -25.98
N GLU A 550 35.34 7.22 -26.15
CA GLU A 550 36.14 7.66 -25.01
C GLU A 550 35.35 8.68 -24.19
N LYS A 551 35.21 8.37 -22.91
CA LYS A 551 34.64 9.24 -21.88
C LYS A 551 35.65 9.29 -20.75
N VAL A 552 35.91 10.48 -20.24
CA VAL A 552 36.80 10.69 -19.10
C VAL A 552 36.12 11.68 -18.17
N TYR A 553 36.03 11.34 -16.89
CA TYR A 553 35.45 12.21 -15.89
C TYR A 553 36.41 13.34 -15.53
N ASP A 554 35.99 14.58 -15.77
CA ASP A 554 36.61 15.76 -15.19
C ASP A 554 36.19 15.94 -13.72
N GLU A 555 36.78 16.93 -13.04
CA GLU A 555 36.46 17.22 -11.64
C GLU A 555 34.96 17.51 -11.45
N LYS A 556 34.34 18.28 -12.35
CA LYS A 556 32.93 18.68 -12.24
C LYS A 556 32.02 17.45 -12.31
N ALA A 557 32.30 16.52 -13.21
CA ALA A 557 31.54 15.29 -13.36
C ALA A 557 31.75 14.36 -12.15
N LEU A 558 32.96 14.29 -11.59
CA LEU A 558 33.22 13.50 -10.37
C LEU A 558 32.50 14.07 -9.14
N ARG A 559 32.35 15.39 -9.03
CA ARG A 559 31.64 16.02 -7.91
C ARG A 559 30.18 15.55 -7.80
N ILE A 560 29.53 15.18 -8.90
CA ILE A 560 28.16 14.61 -8.86
C ILE A 560 28.11 13.35 -7.98
N PHE A 561 29.18 12.53 -7.99
CA PHE A 561 29.26 11.28 -7.24
C PHE A 561 29.91 11.42 -5.85
N PHE A 562 30.79 12.40 -5.67
CA PHE A 562 31.64 12.50 -4.47
C PHE A 562 31.43 13.76 -3.64
N ASP A 563 30.71 14.77 -4.13
CA ASP A 563 30.40 15.99 -3.38
C ASP A 563 29.01 15.87 -2.73
N PRO A 564 28.93 15.70 -1.40
CA PRO A 564 27.64 15.60 -0.73
C PRO A 564 26.80 16.86 -0.86
N GLY A 565 27.41 18.04 -1.05
CA GLY A 565 26.67 19.30 -1.19
C GLY A 565 25.89 19.41 -2.49
N LEU A 566 26.18 18.55 -3.48
CA LEU A 566 25.46 18.49 -4.75
C LEU A 566 24.43 17.37 -4.82
N SER A 567 24.66 16.27 -4.10
CA SER A 567 23.94 15.01 -4.28
C SER A 567 23.24 14.52 -3.01
N CYS A 568 23.40 15.21 -1.88
CA CYS A 568 22.74 14.94 -0.62
C CYS A 568 22.04 16.19 -0.07
N ARG A 569 21.01 15.99 0.76
CA ARG A 569 20.19 17.06 1.35
C ARG A 569 20.29 17.14 2.86
#